data_AF-A0A8X6W4M7-F1
#
_entry.id   AF-A0A8X6W4M7-F1
#
_cell.length_a   1.000
_cell.length_b   1.000
_cell.length_c   1.000
_cell.angle_alpha   90.00
_cell.angle_beta   90.00
_cell.angle_gamma   90.00
#
_symmetry.space_group_name_H-M   'P 1'
#
loop_
_entity.id
_entity.type
_entity.pdbx_description
1 polymer ?
#
loop_
_entity_poly.entity_id
_entity_poly.type
_entity_poly.pdbx_seq_one_letter_code
_entity_poly.pdbx_strand_id
1 'polypeptide(L)'
;MPFDWTGEKLVQRSSNTVVSMNTQDNTLWQHQKYFRKKRSDIPSLNNTAITDEQKAELLAETFQSNFTDNIRPANFNTNIDALVTNTLENFFTNPPSTPITPTDPIEIINYAKKLKNNKSLGTDMISNKMIKKLPLKAVLTLTFLSN
;
A
#
# COMPACT_ATOMS: atom_id res chain seq x y z
N MET A 1 16.89 -21.48 18.28
CA MET A 1 17.19 -22.34 17.12
C MET A 1 17.79 -21.46 16.05
N PRO A 2 18.98 -21.76 15.51
CA PRO A 2 19.56 -20.93 14.46
C PRO A 2 18.74 -21.10 13.18
N PHE A 3 18.37 -19.98 12.58
CA PHE A 3 17.56 -19.92 11.37
C PHE A 3 18.49 -20.14 10.17
N ASP A 4 18.41 -21.32 9.58
CA ASP A 4 19.38 -21.85 8.62
C ASP A 4 18.91 -21.60 7.17
N TRP A 5 19.50 -20.59 6.52
CA TRP A 5 19.13 -20.11 5.17
C TRP A 5 19.96 -20.76 4.06
N THR A 6 19.98 -22.10 3.98
CA THR A 6 20.60 -22.76 2.83
C THR A 6 19.72 -22.62 1.58
N GLY A 7 20.34 -22.40 0.41
CA GLY A 7 19.63 -22.20 -0.86
C GLY A 7 18.70 -23.35 -1.22
N GLU A 8 19.04 -24.58 -0.82
CA GLU A 8 18.24 -25.79 -1.04
C GLU A 8 16.88 -25.75 -0.33
N LYS A 9 16.84 -25.29 0.93
CA LYS A 9 15.59 -25.18 1.70
C LYS A 9 14.65 -24.12 1.12
N LEU A 10 15.19 -23.05 0.54
CA LEU A 10 14.40 -22.01 -0.13
C LEU A 10 13.73 -22.54 -1.40
N VAL A 11 14.48 -23.29 -2.20
CA VAL A 11 13.94 -23.96 -3.40
C VAL A 11 12.87 -24.96 -3.01
N GLN A 12 13.12 -25.78 -1.97
CA GLN A 12 12.16 -26.78 -1.50
C GLN A 12 10.87 -26.15 -0.96
N ARG A 13 10.97 -25.04 -0.23
CA ARG A 13 9.80 -24.27 0.22
C ARG A 13 9.00 -23.69 -0.95
N SER A 14 9.68 -23.19 -1.98
CA SER A 14 9.02 -22.69 -3.19
C SER A 14 8.25 -23.81 -3.91
N SER A 15 8.88 -24.97 -4.10
CA SER A 15 8.25 -26.14 -4.73
C SER A 15 7.02 -26.62 -3.95
N ASN A 16 7.13 -26.75 -2.62
CA ASN A 16 6.00 -27.17 -1.77
C ASN A 16 4.83 -26.17 -1.81
N THR A 17 5.14 -24.88 -1.97
CA THR A 17 4.11 -23.83 -2.07
C THR A 17 3.36 -23.94 -3.40
N VAL A 18 4.04 -24.26 -4.50
CA VAL A 18 3.39 -24.45 -5.83
C VAL A 18 2.53 -25.72 -5.86
N VAL A 19 3.01 -26.81 -5.26
CA VAL A 19 2.29 -28.10 -5.24
C VAL A 19 1.01 -28.04 -4.40
N SER A 20 0.96 -27.21 -3.36
CA SER A 20 -0.20 -27.09 -2.47
C SER A 20 -1.30 -26.14 -2.97
N MET A 21 -1.15 -25.51 -4.15
CA MET A 21 -2.15 -24.56 -4.68
C MET A 21 -3.35 -25.27 -5.30
N ASN A 22 -4.56 -24.76 -5.03
CA ASN A 22 -5.83 -25.32 -5.52
C ASN A 22 -6.77 -24.20 -6.02
N THR A 23 -7.66 -24.54 -6.96
CA THR A 23 -8.72 -23.66 -7.48
C THR A 23 -9.94 -23.59 -6.55
N GLN A 24 -10.18 -24.63 -5.74
CA GLN A 24 -11.34 -24.67 -4.83
C GLN A 24 -11.16 -23.75 -3.60
N ASP A 25 -9.95 -23.70 -3.05
CA ASP A 25 -9.66 -23.00 -1.79
C ASP A 25 -9.12 -21.56 -1.99
N ASN A 26 -9.27 -21.01 -3.20
CA ASN A 26 -8.83 -19.66 -3.57
C ASN A 26 -7.30 -19.39 -3.43
N THR A 27 -6.51 -20.39 -3.02
CA THR A 27 -5.06 -20.27 -2.79
C THR A 27 -4.28 -19.94 -4.06
N LEU A 28 -4.73 -20.48 -5.21
CA LEU A 28 -4.17 -20.15 -6.52
C LEU A 28 -4.33 -18.67 -6.86
N TRP A 29 -5.49 -18.07 -6.57
CA TRP A 29 -5.78 -16.67 -6.87
C TRP A 29 -5.00 -15.71 -5.99
N GLN A 30 -4.80 -16.05 -4.71
CA GLN A 30 -3.94 -15.29 -3.80
C GLN A 30 -2.49 -15.27 -4.31
N HIS A 31 -2.00 -16.40 -4.80
CA HIS A 31 -0.63 -16.53 -5.29
C HIS A 31 -0.40 -15.94 -6.68
N GLN A 32 -1.45 -15.86 -7.52
CA GLN A 32 -1.39 -15.29 -8.87
C GLN A 32 -0.72 -13.91 -8.91
N LYS A 33 -1.01 -13.05 -7.91
CA LYS A 33 -0.46 -11.70 -7.83
C LYS A 33 1.07 -11.71 -7.76
N TYR A 34 1.65 -12.65 -7.03
CA TYR A 34 3.11 -12.76 -6.86
C TYR A 34 3.80 -13.25 -8.13
N PHE A 35 3.16 -14.13 -8.91
CA PHE A 35 3.68 -14.59 -10.20
C PHE A 35 3.59 -13.54 -11.30
N ARG A 36 2.51 -12.75 -11.31
CA ARG A 36 2.31 -11.69 -12.32
C ARG A 36 3.10 -10.42 -12.05
N LYS A 37 3.52 -10.20 -10.80
CA LYS A 37 4.29 -9.01 -10.44
C LYS A 37 5.69 -9.13 -11.04
N LYS A 38 6.00 -8.31 -12.04
CA LYS A 38 7.38 -8.08 -12.47
C LYS A 38 8.15 -7.56 -11.26
N ARG A 39 9.12 -8.36 -10.79
CA ARG A 39 10.07 -7.89 -9.79
C ARG A 39 11.01 -6.95 -10.54
N SER A 40 11.13 -5.71 -10.08
CA SER A 40 12.21 -4.85 -10.54
C SER A 40 13.52 -5.48 -10.09
N ASP A 41 14.54 -5.35 -10.93
CA ASP A 41 15.89 -5.72 -10.51
C ASP A 41 16.23 -4.92 -9.26
N ILE A 42 16.65 -5.63 -8.22
CA ILE A 42 17.18 -4.98 -7.04
C ILE A 42 18.49 -4.34 -7.51
N PRO A 43 18.64 -3.00 -7.38
CA PRO A 43 19.86 -2.35 -7.82
C PRO A 43 21.04 -2.97 -7.10
N SER A 44 22.09 -3.30 -7.87
CA SER A 44 23.27 -3.95 -7.32
C SER A 44 23.97 -3.01 -6.33
N LEU A 45 24.33 -3.56 -5.18
CA LEU A 45 25.18 -2.90 -4.21
C LEU A 45 26.62 -3.04 -4.68
N ASN A 46 27.07 -2.16 -5.58
CA ASN A 46 28.41 -2.08 -6.18
C ASN A 46 29.04 -3.42 -6.63
N ASN A 47 29.22 -3.58 -7.95
CA ASN A 47 29.67 -4.82 -8.61
C ASN A 47 31.14 -5.24 -8.37
N THR A 48 31.83 -4.72 -7.35
CA THR A 48 33.27 -4.94 -7.13
C THR A 48 33.60 -5.95 -6.04
N ALA A 49 32.67 -6.32 -5.17
CA ALA A 49 32.91 -7.31 -4.12
C ALA A 49 32.80 -8.74 -4.65
N ILE A 50 33.89 -9.52 -4.53
CA ILE A 50 33.98 -10.89 -5.06
C ILE A 50 33.87 -11.92 -3.92
N THR A 51 34.63 -11.73 -2.83
CA THR A 51 34.61 -12.65 -1.68
C THR A 51 33.44 -12.35 -0.73
N ASP A 52 33.04 -13.33 0.06
CA ASP A 52 31.93 -13.15 1.00
C ASP A 52 32.28 -12.16 2.13
N GLU A 53 33.55 -12.08 2.52
CA GLU A 53 34.07 -11.05 3.43
C GLU A 53 33.93 -9.64 2.84
N GLN A 54 34.35 -9.43 1.59
CA GLN A 54 34.19 -8.15 0.91
C GLN A 54 32.72 -7.73 0.77
N LYS A 55 31.82 -8.68 0.53
CA LYS A 55 30.37 -8.40 0.46
C LYS A 55 29.82 -7.98 1.82
N ALA A 56 30.27 -8.62 2.89
CA ALA A 56 29.85 -8.30 4.25
C ALA A 56 30.32 -6.90 4.65
N GLU A 57 31.58 -6.55 4.35
CA GLU A 57 32.14 -5.21 4.59
C GLU A 57 31.39 -4.15 3.78
N LEU A 58 31.18 -4.37 2.48
CA LEU A 58 30.45 -3.44 1.60
C LEU A 58 29.00 -3.20 2.10
N LEU A 59 28.34 -4.26 2.57
CA LEU A 59 27.02 -4.15 3.19
C LEU A 59 27.07 -3.32 4.48
N ALA A 60 28.06 -3.58 5.34
CA ALA A 60 28.24 -2.84 6.59
C ALA A 60 28.48 -1.35 6.32
N GLU A 61 29.39 -1.01 5.39
CA GLU A 61 29.68 0.36 4.98
C GLU A 61 28.45 1.06 4.38
N THR A 62 27.72 0.37 3.51
CA THR A 62 26.52 0.94 2.90
C THR A 62 25.44 1.22 3.95
N PHE A 63 25.22 0.28 4.87
CA PHE A 63 24.25 0.49 5.95
C PHE A 63 24.72 1.60 6.87
N GLN A 64 26.00 1.65 7.21
CA GLN A 64 26.53 2.76 7.98
C GLN A 64 26.29 4.08 7.24
N SER A 65 26.60 4.21 5.95
CA SER A 65 26.37 5.45 5.22
C SER A 65 24.89 5.86 5.14
N ASN A 66 23.97 4.91 5.02
CA ASN A 66 22.53 5.19 4.89
C ASN A 66 21.82 5.43 6.23
N PHE A 67 22.29 4.78 7.29
CA PHE A 67 21.69 4.82 8.63
C PHE A 67 22.52 5.60 9.65
N THR A 68 23.68 6.15 9.25
CA THR A 68 24.28 7.23 10.02
C THR A 68 23.33 8.40 9.87
N ASP A 69 22.68 8.76 10.98
CA ASP A 69 21.92 9.99 11.04
C ASP A 69 22.77 11.07 10.38
N ASN A 70 22.19 11.83 9.45
CA ASN A 70 22.71 13.16 9.21
C ASN A 70 22.61 13.81 10.58
N ILE A 71 23.69 13.78 11.38
CA ILE A 71 23.81 14.55 12.61
C ILE A 71 23.81 15.97 12.07
N ARG A 72 22.59 16.49 11.89
CA ARG A 72 22.36 17.83 11.39
C ARG A 72 23.12 18.68 12.39
N PRO A 73 24.06 19.51 11.92
CA PRO A 73 24.83 20.33 12.84
C PRO A 73 23.81 21.10 13.71
N ALA A 74 24.07 21.20 15.02
CA ALA A 74 23.13 21.68 16.04
C ALA A 74 22.47 23.06 15.73
N ASN A 75 23.04 23.75 14.76
CA ASN A 75 22.69 25.04 14.20
C ASN A 75 21.76 24.99 12.96
N PHE A 76 21.35 23.81 12.48
CA PHE A 76 20.53 23.68 11.26
C PHE A 76 19.03 23.51 11.50
N ASN A 77 18.54 23.45 12.75
CA ASN A 77 17.13 23.11 12.91
C ASN A 77 16.34 23.53 14.16
N THR A 78 16.47 24.76 14.64
CA THR A 78 15.43 25.29 15.55
C THR A 78 14.09 25.52 14.83
N ASN A 79 14.12 25.72 13.51
CA ASN A 79 12.95 26.17 12.75
C ASN A 79 12.12 25.05 12.12
N ILE A 80 12.64 23.87 11.74
CA ILE A 80 11.80 22.83 11.12
C ILE A 80 11.01 22.08 12.17
N ASP A 81 11.53 21.88 13.38
CA ASP A 81 10.73 21.25 14.43
C ASP A 81 9.53 22.13 14.77
N ALA A 82 9.76 23.44 14.94
CA ALA A 82 8.72 24.45 15.07
C ALA A 82 7.80 24.55 13.83
N LEU A 83 8.35 24.42 12.62
CA LEU A 83 7.56 24.41 11.38
C LEU A 83 6.63 23.20 11.36
N VAL A 84 7.14 22.01 11.67
CA VAL A 84 6.40 20.75 11.67
C VAL A 84 5.30 20.81 12.71
N THR A 85 5.62 21.20 13.96
CA THR A 85 4.62 21.36 15.01
C THR A 85 3.57 22.38 14.61
N ASN A 86 3.95 23.55 14.09
CA ASN A 86 3.01 24.57 13.64
C ASN A 86 2.15 24.08 12.46
N THR A 87 2.70 23.34 11.49
CA THR A 87 1.90 22.78 10.38
C THR A 87 0.91 21.73 10.86
N LEU A 88 1.31 20.88 11.80
CA LEU A 88 0.41 19.87 12.37
C LEU A 88 -0.67 20.53 13.21
N GLU A 89 -0.31 21.45 14.10
CA GLU A 89 -1.27 22.24 14.88
C GLU A 89 -2.23 22.98 13.96
N ASN A 90 -1.73 23.66 12.92
CA ASN A 90 -2.55 24.33 11.91
C ASN A 90 -3.50 23.37 11.18
N PHE A 91 -3.03 22.17 10.82
CA PHE A 91 -3.87 21.14 10.18
C PHE A 91 -4.99 20.62 11.09
N PHE A 92 -4.71 20.44 12.39
CA PHE A 92 -5.72 19.93 13.33
C PHE A 92 -6.67 21.02 13.84
N THR A 93 -6.20 22.26 13.96
CA THR A 93 -6.98 23.37 14.52
C THR A 93 -7.79 24.11 13.47
N ASN A 94 -7.29 24.22 12.24
CA ASN A 94 -8.00 24.94 11.19
C ASN A 94 -8.75 23.95 10.29
N PRO A 95 -10.08 24.12 10.15
CA PRO A 95 -10.82 23.36 9.17
C PRO A 95 -10.28 23.66 7.76
N PRO A 96 -10.42 22.72 6.81
CA PRO A 96 -10.03 22.97 5.42
C PRO A 96 -10.63 24.28 4.92
N SER A 97 -9.80 25.15 4.34
CA SER A 97 -10.25 26.46 3.82
C SER A 97 -11.29 26.34 2.71
N THR A 98 -11.40 25.17 2.08
CA THR A 98 -12.38 24.91 1.03
C THR A 98 -13.69 24.44 1.65
N PRO A 99 -14.81 25.18 1.49
CA PRO A 99 -16.11 24.67 1.89
C PRO A 99 -16.38 23.38 1.12
N ILE A 100 -16.53 22.27 1.83
CA ILE A 100 -16.94 21.01 1.24
C ILE A 100 -18.42 21.16 0.90
N THR A 101 -18.76 21.12 -0.38
CA THR A 101 -20.15 21.16 -0.81
C THR A 101 -20.85 19.88 -0.35
N PRO A 102 -22.03 19.97 0.30
CA PRO A 102 -22.84 18.81 0.62
C PRO A 102 -23.09 17.97 -0.63
N THR A 103 -23.18 16.66 -0.46
CA THR A 103 -23.42 15.75 -1.59
C THR A 103 -24.84 15.94 -2.10
N ASP A 104 -25.00 16.07 -3.41
CA ASP A 104 -26.31 16.15 -4.05
C ASP A 104 -26.85 14.75 -4.42
N PRO A 105 -28.17 14.47 -4.29
CA PRO A 105 -28.73 13.17 -4.68
C PRO A 105 -28.48 12.83 -6.16
N ILE A 106 -28.45 13.87 -7.01
CA ILE A 106 -28.20 13.74 -8.45
C ILE A 106 -26.77 13.28 -8.70
N GLU A 107 -25.80 13.75 -7.92
CA GLU A 107 -24.40 13.32 -8.02
C GLU A 107 -24.29 11.82 -7.73
N ILE A 108 -24.93 11.34 -6.66
CA ILE A 108 -24.94 9.91 -6.31
C ILE A 108 -25.49 9.06 -7.46
N ILE A 109 -26.61 9.49 -8.07
CA ILE A 109 -27.21 8.81 -9.22
C ILE A 109 -26.25 8.79 -10.42
N ASN A 110 -25.60 9.92 -10.70
CA ASN A 110 -24.65 10.04 -11.80
C ASN A 110 -23.42 9.16 -11.59
N TYR A 111 -22.91 9.08 -10.36
CA TYR A 111 -21.81 8.17 -10.02
C TYR A 111 -22.23 6.70 -10.12
N ALA A 112 -23.40 6.34 -9.60
CA ALA A 112 -23.93 4.98 -9.71
C ALA A 112 -24.02 4.53 -11.17
N LYS A 113 -24.47 5.40 -12.08
CA LYS A 113 -24.53 5.13 -13.53
C LYS A 113 -23.16 4.84 -14.16
N LYS A 114 -22.11 5.53 -13.72
CA LYS A 114 -20.72 5.36 -14.22
C LYS A 114 -20.10 4.01 -13.84
N LEU A 115 -20.63 3.31 -12.85
CA LEU A 115 -20.10 2.02 -12.40
C LEU A 115 -20.15 0.96 -13.53
N LYS A 116 -19.13 0.10 -13.64
CA LYS A 116 -19.15 -1.01 -14.62
C LYS A 116 -19.95 -2.20 -14.07
N ASN A 117 -20.87 -2.77 -14.86
CA ASN A 117 -21.78 -3.83 -14.40
C ASN A 117 -21.09 -5.15 -14.01
N ASN A 118 -19.94 -5.45 -14.62
CA ASN A 118 -19.25 -6.74 -14.48
C ASN A 118 -18.00 -6.63 -13.58
N LYS A 119 -18.06 -5.79 -12.54
CA LYS A 119 -17.03 -5.78 -11.49
C LYS A 119 -17.34 -6.87 -10.48
N SER A 120 -16.29 -7.47 -9.91
CA SER A 120 -16.40 -8.40 -8.80
C SER A 120 -17.07 -7.73 -7.60
N LEU A 121 -17.79 -8.54 -6.81
CA LEU A 121 -18.41 -8.10 -5.57
C LEU A 121 -17.33 -7.68 -4.56
N GLY A 122 -17.65 -6.66 -3.75
CA GLY A 122 -16.87 -6.31 -2.58
C GLY A 122 -17.11 -7.27 -1.42
N THR A 123 -16.49 -6.98 -0.27
CA THR A 123 -16.70 -7.72 0.99
C THR A 123 -18.14 -7.64 1.49
N ASP A 124 -18.82 -6.54 1.16
CA ASP A 124 -20.24 -6.28 1.42
C ASP A 124 -21.18 -7.13 0.55
N MET A 125 -20.66 -7.85 -0.45
CA MET A 125 -21.40 -8.65 -1.42
C MET A 125 -22.42 -7.83 -2.26
N ILE A 126 -22.31 -6.49 -2.28
CA ILE A 126 -23.19 -5.63 -3.05
C ILE A 126 -22.62 -5.46 -4.47
N SER A 127 -23.44 -5.76 -5.47
CA SER A 127 -23.03 -5.62 -6.88
C SER A 127 -23.27 -4.22 -7.42
N ASN A 128 -22.46 -3.80 -8.39
CA ASN A 128 -22.71 -2.55 -9.14
C ASN A 128 -24.07 -2.55 -9.85
N LYS A 129 -24.60 -3.72 -10.21
CA LYS A 129 -25.95 -3.85 -10.79
C LYS A 129 -27.03 -3.50 -9.76
N MET A 130 -26.83 -3.84 -8.49
CA MET A 130 -27.74 -3.48 -7.40
C MET A 130 -27.68 -1.98 -7.11
N ILE A 131 -26.46 -1.42 -7.02
CA ILE A 131 -26.27 0.02 -6.79
C ILE A 131 -26.97 0.85 -7.89
N LYS A 132 -26.86 0.44 -9.15
CA LYS A 132 -27.56 1.09 -10.27
C LYS A 132 -29.09 1.00 -10.23
N LYS A 133 -29.63 0.01 -9.53
CA LYS A 133 -31.06 -0.25 -9.41
C LYS A 133 -31.62 0.17 -8.05
N LEU A 134 -30.88 0.99 -7.29
CA LEU A 134 -31.36 1.49 -6.01
C LEU A 134 -32.63 2.33 -6.20
N PRO A 135 -33.65 2.15 -5.34
CA PRO A 135 -34.82 3.01 -5.35
C PRO A 135 -34.44 4.43 -4.92
N LEU A 136 -35.18 5.43 -5.40
CA LEU A 136 -34.92 6.84 -5.09
C LEU A 136 -34.86 7.10 -3.57
N LYS A 137 -35.73 6.44 -2.79
CA LYS A 137 -35.72 6.53 -1.33
C LYS A 137 -34.36 6.16 -0.74
N ALA A 138 -33.70 5.12 -1.25
CA ALA A 138 -32.39 4.70 -0.77
C ALA A 138 -31.31 5.73 -1.14
N VAL A 139 -31.36 6.31 -2.34
CA VAL A 139 -30.46 7.40 -2.74
C VAL A 139 -30.60 8.59 -1.79
N LEU A 140 -31.83 9.02 -1.49
CA LEU A 140 -32.08 10.14 -0.57
C LEU A 140 -31.57 9.83 0.85
N THR A 141 -31.75 8.61 1.34
CA THR A 141 -31.19 8.19 2.63
C THR A 141 -29.67 8.24 2.62
N LEU A 142 -29.01 7.80 1.54
CA LEU A 142 -27.55 7.90 1.41
C LEU A 142 -27.09 9.36 1.41
N THR A 143 -27.79 10.24 0.70
CA THR A 143 -27.50 11.68 0.71
C THR A 143 -27.63 12.29 2.10
N PHE A 144 -28.67 11.91 2.84
CA PHE A 144 -28.87 12.39 4.21
C PHE A 144 -27.77 11.91 5.18
N LEU A 145 -27.26 10.68 4.99
CA LEU A 145 -26.19 10.13 5.84
C LEU A 145 -24.80 10.68 5.51
N SER A 146 -24.57 11.16 4.29
CA SER A 146 -23.30 11.71 3.84
C SER A 146 -23.10 13.19 4.17
N ASN A 147 -24.18 13.87 4.55
CA ASN A 147 -24.21 15.29 4.91
C ASN A 147 -24.27 15.43 6.43
#